data_AF-A0A357A3T5-F1
#
_entry.id   AF-A0A357A3T5-F1
#
_cell.length_a   1.000
_cell.length_b   1.000
_cell.length_c   1.000
_cell.angle_alpha   90.00
_cell.angle_beta   90.00
_cell.angle_gamma   90.00
#
_symmetry.space_group_name_H-M   'P 1'
#
loop_
_entity.id
_entity.type
_entity.pdbx_description
1 polymer ?
#
loop_
_entity_poly.entity_id
_entity_poly.type
_entity_poly.pdbx_seq_one_letter_code
_entity_poly.pdbx_strand_id
1 'polypeptide(L)'
;PEAPVPEPVSEVQAEVATSIEDYIRQQPVINLAYTAHGKQWTETVSLNELLEKLTEMPNLMGQFSQQVGINSQNPEEIVEAIYQQLYQIYQQHQANGTVDEATILFNQGMQQAKGGQYANAIATWDRVLSEQPGFYKAWLNRGNALVMLRQPQAAIESYEKALELQPELYEAWGNKGVALLNLGKYGEAIAAFDEALKLKSDYHEAWDNRGLALRELGQIEEAIESFDRAISINPDDRSALKHQVETLKMRGSQG
;
A
#
# COMPACT_ATOMS: atom_id res chain seq x y z
N PRO A 1 -2.42 -45.47 -29.93
CA PRO A 1 -2.79 -44.07 -30.21
C PRO A 1 -1.63 -43.16 -29.81
N GLU A 2 -0.83 -42.76 -30.80
CA GLU A 2 0.18 -41.72 -30.64
C GLU A 2 -0.47 -40.45 -30.10
N ALA A 3 0.21 -39.78 -29.15
CA ALA A 3 -0.19 -38.45 -28.72
C ALA A 3 -0.26 -37.53 -29.96
N PRO A 4 -1.30 -36.70 -30.11
CA PRO A 4 -1.42 -35.84 -31.28
C PRO A 4 -0.20 -34.95 -31.37
N VAL A 5 0.46 -34.97 -32.54
CA VAL A 5 1.56 -34.07 -32.87
C VAL A 5 1.02 -32.63 -32.81
N PRO A 6 1.60 -31.73 -32.01
CA PRO A 6 1.10 -30.36 -31.92
C PRO A 6 1.26 -29.65 -33.27
N GLU A 7 0.14 -29.16 -33.82
CA GLU A 7 0.09 -28.40 -35.09
C GLU A 7 0.83 -27.05 -34.99
N PRO A 8 1.30 -26.49 -36.12
CA PRO A 8 2.08 -25.26 -36.13
C PRO A 8 1.26 -24.03 -35.72
N VAL A 9 1.79 -23.27 -34.75
CA VAL A 9 1.33 -21.93 -34.36
C VAL A 9 1.67 -20.95 -35.48
N SER A 10 0.76 -20.05 -35.85
CA SER A 10 0.93 -19.17 -37.02
C SER A 10 1.38 -17.74 -36.71
N GLU A 11 1.19 -17.27 -35.48
CA GLU A 11 1.54 -15.89 -35.06
C GLU A 11 1.70 -15.82 -33.54
N VAL A 12 2.68 -15.07 -33.05
CA VAL A 12 2.98 -14.83 -31.61
C VAL A 12 3.32 -13.36 -31.37
N GLN A 13 2.79 -12.78 -30.30
CA GLN A 13 3.15 -11.45 -29.79
C GLN A 13 3.33 -11.52 -28.27
N ALA A 14 4.31 -10.78 -27.74
CA ALA A 14 4.58 -10.71 -26.31
C ALA A 14 4.72 -9.26 -25.87
N GLU A 15 3.90 -8.84 -24.92
CA GLU A 15 3.93 -7.49 -24.35
C GLU A 15 4.11 -7.56 -22.83
N VAL A 16 4.74 -6.53 -22.26
CA VAL A 16 4.96 -6.48 -20.82
C VAL A 16 3.63 -6.29 -20.11
N ALA A 17 3.24 -7.27 -19.31
CA ALA A 17 2.13 -7.15 -18.38
C ALA A 17 2.63 -6.47 -17.11
N THR A 18 2.77 -5.14 -17.11
CA THR A 18 3.15 -4.41 -15.88
C THR A 18 1.92 -4.18 -15.00
N SER A 19 1.60 -5.15 -14.13
CA SER A 19 0.82 -4.84 -12.94
C SER A 19 1.74 -4.38 -11.81
N ILE A 20 1.23 -3.56 -10.88
CA ILE A 20 1.96 -3.12 -9.68
C ILE A 20 2.36 -4.33 -8.80
N GLU A 21 1.62 -5.45 -8.87
CA GLU A 21 1.92 -6.67 -8.12
C GLU A 21 3.14 -7.42 -8.67
N ASP A 22 3.32 -7.42 -9.99
CA ASP A 22 4.46 -8.05 -10.67
C ASP A 22 5.76 -7.26 -10.43
N TYR A 23 5.62 -5.94 -10.31
CA TYR A 23 6.69 -5.04 -9.89
C TYR A 23 7.25 -5.38 -8.50
N ILE A 24 6.36 -5.66 -7.53
CA ILE A 24 6.74 -5.95 -6.14
C ILE A 24 7.44 -7.30 -6.00
N ARG A 25 7.13 -8.25 -6.89
CA ARG A 25 7.67 -9.63 -6.83
C ARG A 25 9.02 -9.81 -7.50
N GLN A 26 9.51 -8.81 -8.24
CA GLN A 26 10.69 -8.95 -9.13
C GLN A 26 10.58 -10.15 -10.09
N GLN A 27 9.37 -10.58 -10.42
CA GLN A 27 9.13 -11.65 -11.37
C GLN A 27 8.42 -11.05 -12.58
N PRO A 28 9.14 -10.72 -13.65
CA PRO A 28 8.50 -10.21 -14.85
C PRO A 28 7.57 -11.29 -15.41
N VAL A 29 6.33 -10.91 -15.66
CA VAL A 29 5.36 -11.69 -16.42
C VAL A 29 5.13 -11.03 -17.78
N ILE A 30 4.88 -11.85 -18.78
CA ILE A 30 4.58 -11.39 -20.13
C ILE A 30 3.14 -11.75 -20.49
N ASN A 31 2.46 -10.85 -21.20
CA ASN A 31 1.24 -11.20 -21.92
C ASN A 31 1.66 -11.90 -23.21
N LEU A 32 1.47 -13.21 -23.24
CA LEU A 32 1.68 -14.07 -24.37
C LEU A 32 0.40 -14.12 -25.21
N ALA A 33 0.46 -13.66 -26.45
CA ALA A 33 -0.60 -13.85 -27.45
C ALA A 33 -0.11 -14.80 -28.54
N TYR A 34 -0.88 -15.81 -28.92
CA TYR A 34 -0.53 -16.74 -30.01
C TYR A 34 -1.74 -17.33 -30.72
N THR A 35 -1.57 -17.72 -31.99
CA THR A 35 -2.64 -18.36 -32.77
C THR A 35 -2.37 -19.85 -32.95
N ALA A 36 -3.23 -20.68 -32.38
CA ALA A 36 -3.21 -22.14 -32.54
C ALA A 36 -4.61 -22.62 -32.97
N HIS A 37 -4.67 -23.55 -33.94
CA HIS A 37 -5.93 -24.10 -34.48
C HIS A 37 -6.89 -23.01 -35.02
N GLY A 38 -6.35 -21.94 -35.61
CA GLY A 38 -7.14 -20.80 -36.12
C GLY A 38 -7.83 -19.98 -35.03
N LYS A 39 -7.44 -20.15 -33.76
CA LYS A 39 -7.93 -19.38 -32.61
C LYS A 39 -6.80 -18.63 -31.95
N GLN A 40 -7.06 -17.38 -31.58
CA GLN A 40 -6.15 -16.55 -30.80
C GLN A 40 -6.29 -16.87 -29.31
N TRP A 41 -5.15 -17.01 -28.65
CA TRP A 41 -5.01 -17.19 -27.22
C TRP A 41 -4.24 -16.02 -26.65
N THR A 42 -4.63 -15.56 -25.46
CA THR A 42 -3.90 -14.57 -24.67
C THR A 42 -3.79 -15.08 -23.24
N GLU A 43 -2.58 -15.13 -22.70
CA GLU A 43 -2.32 -15.56 -21.32
C GLU A 43 -1.17 -14.75 -20.72
N THR A 44 -1.22 -14.50 -19.41
CA THR A 44 -0.13 -13.88 -18.66
C THR A 44 0.73 -14.98 -18.05
N VAL A 45 2.01 -15.06 -18.38
CA VAL A 45 2.92 -16.13 -17.95
C VAL A 45 4.21 -15.57 -17.37
N SER A 46 4.77 -16.25 -16.37
CA SER A 46 6.12 -16.01 -15.87
C SER A 46 7.20 -16.49 -16.85
N LEU A 47 8.44 -16.02 -16.68
CA LEU A 47 9.57 -16.50 -17.49
C LEU A 47 9.83 -18.01 -17.33
N ASN A 48 9.54 -18.58 -16.16
CA ASN A 48 9.67 -20.02 -15.94
C ASN A 48 8.59 -20.80 -16.71
N GLU A 49 7.34 -20.36 -16.66
CA GLU A 49 6.25 -20.96 -17.45
C GLU A 49 6.47 -20.79 -18.96
N LEU A 50 7.10 -19.69 -19.38
CA LEU A 50 7.52 -19.50 -20.76
C LEU A 50 8.61 -20.51 -21.17
N LEU A 51 9.62 -20.73 -20.32
CA LEU A 51 10.68 -21.70 -20.57
C LEU A 51 10.11 -23.11 -20.76
N GLU A 52 9.18 -23.51 -19.88
CA GLU A 52 8.47 -24.80 -20.00
C GLU A 52 7.72 -24.89 -21.34
N LYS A 53 6.95 -23.87 -21.71
CA LYS A 53 6.20 -23.82 -22.97
C LYS A 53 7.09 -23.87 -24.21
N LEU A 54 8.23 -23.17 -24.23
CA LEU A 54 9.17 -23.21 -25.35
C LEU A 54 9.82 -24.59 -25.51
N THR A 55 10.05 -25.27 -24.39
CA THR A 55 10.56 -26.65 -24.38
C THR A 55 9.54 -27.63 -24.95
N GLU A 56 8.25 -27.44 -24.64
CA GLU A 56 7.16 -28.30 -25.11
C GLU A 56 6.72 -28.01 -26.55
N MET A 57 6.93 -26.78 -27.03
CA MET A 57 6.45 -26.33 -28.34
C MET A 57 7.57 -25.72 -29.19
N PRO A 58 8.38 -26.54 -29.89
CA PRO A 58 9.52 -26.07 -30.69
C PRO A 58 9.15 -25.05 -31.78
N ASN A 59 7.91 -25.07 -32.26
CA ASN A 59 7.41 -24.11 -33.25
C ASN A 59 7.37 -22.67 -32.69
N LEU A 60 7.24 -22.49 -31.37
CA LEU A 60 7.30 -21.19 -30.72
C LEU A 60 8.72 -20.65 -30.64
N MET A 61 9.74 -21.52 -30.52
CA MET A 61 11.14 -21.08 -30.39
C MET A 61 11.59 -20.25 -31.58
N GLY A 62 11.28 -20.67 -32.81
CA GLY A 62 11.62 -19.90 -34.01
C GLY A 62 10.94 -18.52 -34.06
N GLN A 63 9.69 -18.43 -33.60
CA GLN A 63 8.94 -17.17 -33.60
C GLN A 63 9.46 -16.21 -32.53
N PHE A 64 9.71 -16.70 -31.32
CA PHE A 64 10.27 -15.90 -30.24
C PHE A 64 11.71 -15.46 -30.52
N SER A 65 12.54 -16.37 -31.04
CA SER A 65 13.89 -16.03 -31.48
C SER A 65 13.87 -14.88 -32.48
N GLN A 66 12.98 -14.94 -33.47
CA GLN A 66 12.83 -13.88 -34.46
C GLN A 66 12.31 -12.57 -33.82
N GLN A 67 11.33 -12.67 -32.92
CA GLN A 67 10.74 -11.51 -32.25
C GLN A 67 11.75 -10.75 -31.38
N VAL A 68 12.59 -11.46 -30.63
CA VAL A 68 13.67 -10.86 -29.83
C VAL A 68 14.94 -10.57 -30.64
N GLY A 69 14.93 -10.83 -31.95
CA GLY A 69 16.02 -10.48 -32.86
C GLY A 69 17.28 -11.33 -32.69
N ILE A 70 17.15 -12.55 -32.16
CA ILE A 70 18.24 -13.53 -32.06
C ILE A 70 18.01 -14.67 -33.07
N ASN A 71 19.03 -15.48 -33.34
CA ASN A 71 18.91 -16.68 -34.17
C ASN A 71 19.31 -17.92 -33.34
N SER A 72 18.45 -18.27 -32.40
CA SER A 72 18.64 -19.38 -31.47
C SER A 72 17.45 -20.34 -31.49
N GLN A 73 17.73 -21.62 -31.30
CA GLN A 73 16.73 -22.68 -31.08
C GLN A 73 16.86 -23.24 -29.66
N ASN A 74 17.50 -22.48 -28.77
CA ASN A 74 17.68 -22.81 -27.37
C ASN A 74 16.66 -21.99 -26.55
N PRO A 75 15.75 -22.64 -25.81
CA PRO A 75 14.68 -21.95 -25.09
C PRO A 75 15.22 -21.09 -23.93
N GLU A 76 16.31 -21.48 -23.27
CA GLU A 76 16.98 -20.67 -22.25
C GLU A 76 17.58 -19.39 -22.84
N GLU A 77 18.22 -19.46 -24.01
CA GLU A 77 18.78 -18.27 -24.68
C GLU A 77 17.69 -17.30 -25.13
N ILE A 78 16.55 -17.84 -25.57
CA ILE A 78 15.37 -17.04 -25.94
C ILE A 78 14.77 -16.37 -24.71
N VAL A 79 14.58 -17.09 -23.61
CA VAL A 79 14.06 -16.52 -22.35
C VAL A 79 15.01 -15.48 -21.77
N GLU A 80 16.32 -15.71 -21.83
CA GLU A 80 17.32 -14.72 -21.39
C GLU A 80 17.28 -13.47 -22.26
N ALA A 81 17.16 -13.60 -23.58
CA ALA A 81 17.03 -12.43 -24.47
C ALA A 81 15.75 -11.62 -24.18
N ILE A 82 14.64 -12.30 -23.90
CA ILE A 82 13.39 -11.66 -23.45
C ILE A 82 13.64 -10.93 -22.13
N TYR A 83 14.27 -11.58 -21.15
CA TYR A 83 14.61 -10.97 -19.86
C TYR A 83 15.46 -9.71 -20.03
N GLN A 84 16.50 -9.74 -20.87
CA GLN A 84 17.36 -8.59 -21.13
C GLN A 84 16.59 -7.44 -21.79
N GLN A 85 15.70 -7.70 -22.75
CA GLN A 85 14.86 -6.67 -23.35
C GLN A 85 13.88 -6.06 -22.34
N LEU A 86 13.24 -6.90 -21.51
CA LEU A 86 12.37 -6.46 -20.43
C LEU A 86 13.13 -5.58 -19.42
N TYR A 87 14.37 -5.94 -19.11
CA TYR A 87 15.23 -5.14 -18.24
C TYR A 87 15.59 -3.79 -18.86
N GLN A 88 15.89 -3.74 -20.17
CA GLN A 88 16.15 -2.47 -20.86
C GLN A 88 14.90 -1.57 -20.90
N ILE A 89 13.74 -2.14 -21.19
CA ILE A 89 12.43 -1.47 -21.15
C ILE A 89 12.18 -0.91 -19.74
N TYR A 90 12.45 -1.71 -18.70
CA TYR A 90 12.37 -1.26 -17.31
C TYR A 90 13.28 -0.06 -17.03
N GLN A 91 14.56 -0.12 -17.42
CA GLN A 91 15.51 0.99 -17.26
C GLN A 91 15.07 2.24 -18.04
N GLN A 92 14.50 2.06 -19.24
CA GLN A 92 13.98 3.15 -20.06
C GLN A 92 12.70 3.76 -19.46
N HIS A 93 11.82 2.96 -18.86
CA HIS A 93 10.60 3.44 -18.18
C HIS A 93 10.92 4.15 -16.85
N GLN A 94 11.96 3.71 -16.13
CA GLN A 94 12.53 4.45 -15.01
C GLN A 94 13.05 5.82 -15.47
N ALA A 95 13.82 5.85 -16.55
CA ALA A 95 14.35 7.11 -17.11
C ALA A 95 13.25 8.04 -17.67
N ASN A 96 12.13 7.48 -18.13
CA ASN A 96 11.00 8.21 -18.72
C ASN A 96 9.87 8.53 -17.72
N GLY A 97 10.03 8.22 -16.43
CA GLY A 97 9.07 8.61 -15.37
C GLY A 97 7.70 7.93 -15.44
N THR A 98 7.61 6.76 -16.08
CA THR A 98 6.33 6.03 -16.25
C THR A 98 6.10 4.97 -15.19
N VAL A 99 7.16 4.53 -14.49
CA VAL A 99 7.08 3.82 -13.22
C VAL A 99 7.64 4.74 -12.16
N ASP A 100 6.76 5.30 -11.35
CA ASP A 100 7.13 6.28 -10.32
C ASP A 100 7.99 5.60 -9.23
N GLU A 101 9.29 5.89 -9.20
CA GLU A 101 10.24 5.40 -8.20
C GLU A 101 9.75 5.67 -6.77
N ALA A 102 9.02 6.78 -6.55
CA ALA A 102 8.40 7.07 -5.27
C ALA A 102 7.35 6.02 -4.87
N THR A 103 6.52 5.55 -5.81
CA THR A 103 5.52 4.49 -5.55
C THR A 103 6.19 3.17 -5.18
N ILE A 104 7.31 2.84 -5.81
CA ILE A 104 8.11 1.64 -5.54
C ILE A 104 8.66 1.68 -4.12
N LEU A 105 9.40 2.75 -3.81
CA LEU A 105 10.02 2.95 -2.51
C LEU A 105 8.96 3.08 -1.41
N PHE A 106 7.82 3.71 -1.72
CA PHE A 106 6.68 3.77 -0.82
C PHE A 106 6.19 2.37 -0.44
N ASN A 107 5.97 1.50 -1.43
CA ASN A 107 5.55 0.12 -1.20
C ASN A 107 6.60 -0.70 -0.45
N GLN A 108 7.89 -0.48 -0.71
CA GLN A 108 8.97 -1.09 0.07
C GLN A 108 8.91 -0.67 1.55
N GLY A 109 8.71 0.62 1.83
CA GLY A 109 8.52 1.12 3.19
C GLY A 109 7.29 0.51 3.87
N MET A 110 6.19 0.32 3.14
CA MET A 110 5.00 -0.38 3.64
C MET A 110 5.30 -1.82 4.05
N GLN A 111 6.07 -2.56 3.24
CA GLN A 111 6.47 -3.94 3.58
C GLN A 111 7.38 -4.00 4.81
N GLN A 112 8.32 -3.05 4.93
CA GLN A 112 9.18 -2.94 6.11
C GLN A 112 8.35 -2.65 7.38
N ALA A 113 7.39 -1.73 7.30
CA ALA A 113 6.50 -1.41 8.42
C ALA A 113 5.64 -2.62 8.82
N LYS A 114 5.09 -3.36 7.85
CA LYS A 114 4.35 -4.61 8.10
C LYS A 114 5.21 -5.66 8.79
N GLY A 115 6.51 -5.71 8.48
CA GLY A 115 7.50 -6.55 9.17
C GLY A 115 7.99 -6.00 10.52
N GLY A 116 7.42 -4.89 11.02
CA GLY A 116 7.84 -4.25 12.27
C GLY A 116 9.14 -3.44 12.19
N GLN A 117 9.73 -3.31 11.00
CA GLN A 117 10.97 -2.58 10.77
C GLN A 117 10.70 -1.07 10.57
N TYR A 118 10.09 -0.43 11.56
CA TYR A 118 9.60 0.95 11.46
C TYR A 118 10.71 1.96 11.13
N ALA A 119 11.91 1.79 11.68
CA ALA A 119 13.04 2.68 11.38
C ALA A 119 13.48 2.58 9.90
N ASN A 120 13.50 1.37 9.34
CA ASN A 120 13.82 1.16 7.92
C ASN A 120 12.72 1.74 7.02
N ALA A 121 11.45 1.56 7.42
CA ALA A 121 10.31 2.12 6.71
C ALA A 121 10.39 3.65 6.63
N ILE A 122 10.69 4.31 7.77
CA ILE A 122 10.89 5.76 7.84
C ILE A 122 12.04 6.18 6.92
N ALA A 123 13.19 5.53 6.97
CA ALA A 123 14.33 5.87 6.11
C ALA A 123 13.99 5.73 4.61
N THR A 124 13.21 4.72 4.24
CA THR A 124 12.75 4.51 2.86
C THR A 124 11.76 5.60 2.43
N TRP A 125 10.80 5.96 3.28
CA TRP A 125 9.89 7.06 2.99
C TRP A 125 10.57 8.43 3.02
N ASP A 126 11.60 8.65 3.83
CA ASP A 126 12.40 9.89 3.80
C ASP A 126 13.08 10.08 2.43
N ARG A 127 13.53 8.99 1.80
CA ARG A 127 14.04 9.02 0.42
C ARG A 127 12.94 9.35 -0.60
N VAL A 128 11.71 8.87 -0.40
CA VAL A 128 10.57 9.29 -1.24
C VAL A 128 10.34 10.79 -1.09
N LEU A 129 10.36 11.28 0.14
CA LEU A 129 10.06 12.66 0.48
C LEU A 129 11.16 13.65 0.10
N SER A 130 12.42 13.21 -0.05
CA SER A 130 13.50 14.06 -0.55
C SER A 130 13.34 14.41 -2.03
N GLU A 131 12.80 13.48 -2.83
CA GLU A 131 12.55 13.68 -4.25
C GLU A 131 11.13 14.23 -4.53
N GLN A 132 10.14 13.76 -3.77
CA GLN A 132 8.74 14.14 -3.91
C GLN A 132 8.14 14.58 -2.57
N PRO A 133 8.44 15.81 -2.11
CA PRO A 133 7.89 16.34 -0.85
C PRO A 133 6.36 16.37 -0.79
N GLY A 134 5.70 16.39 -1.96
CA GLY A 134 4.23 16.38 -2.10
C GLY A 134 3.58 14.99 -1.96
N PHE A 135 4.35 13.92 -1.74
CA PHE A 135 3.82 12.56 -1.60
C PHE A 135 3.19 12.35 -0.22
N TYR A 136 1.96 12.88 -0.02
CA TYR A 136 1.29 12.91 1.29
C TYR A 136 1.18 11.52 1.95
N LYS A 137 1.03 10.45 1.17
CA LYS A 137 0.93 9.07 1.71
C LYS A 137 2.20 8.65 2.45
N ALA A 138 3.37 9.12 2.00
CA ALA A 138 4.64 8.85 2.67
C ALA A 138 4.73 9.61 4.00
N TRP A 139 4.30 10.89 4.03
CA TRP A 139 4.17 11.65 5.28
C TRP A 139 3.23 10.99 6.29
N LEU A 140 2.05 10.55 5.86
CA LEU A 140 1.07 9.86 6.71
C LEU A 140 1.67 8.57 7.32
N ASN A 141 2.24 7.71 6.48
CA ASN A 141 2.77 6.42 6.95
C ASN A 141 4.05 6.58 7.78
N ARG A 142 4.88 7.57 7.47
CA ARG A 142 6.01 7.98 8.32
C ARG A 142 5.54 8.37 9.71
N GLY A 143 4.47 9.16 9.82
CA GLY A 143 3.84 9.50 11.09
C GLY A 143 3.39 8.26 11.87
N ASN A 144 2.73 7.31 11.20
CA ASN A 144 2.28 6.06 11.84
C ASN A 144 3.46 5.26 12.41
N ALA A 145 4.54 5.11 11.64
CA ALA A 145 5.74 4.42 12.10
C ALA A 145 6.43 5.14 13.26
N LEU A 146 6.44 6.47 13.27
CA LEU A 146 6.99 7.27 14.38
C LEU A 146 6.20 7.07 15.68
N VAL A 147 4.87 6.92 15.61
CA VAL A 147 4.07 6.55 16.78
C VAL A 147 4.49 5.17 17.31
N MET A 148 4.69 4.19 16.43
CA MET A 148 5.17 2.85 16.83
C MET A 148 6.55 2.87 17.49
N LEU A 149 7.40 3.85 17.11
CA LEU A 149 8.70 4.10 17.73
C LEU A 149 8.64 5.01 18.96
N ARG A 150 7.45 5.35 19.47
CA ARG A 150 7.22 6.25 20.61
C ARG A 150 7.83 7.65 20.39
N GLN A 151 7.75 8.16 19.18
CA GLN A 151 8.18 9.51 18.80
C GLN A 151 6.97 10.38 18.39
N PRO A 152 6.03 10.66 19.31
CA PRO A 152 4.76 11.32 18.97
C PRO A 152 4.92 12.74 18.43
N GLN A 153 5.93 13.50 18.86
CA GLN A 153 6.15 14.86 18.36
C GLN A 153 6.55 14.86 16.87
N ALA A 154 7.50 13.99 16.48
CA ALA A 154 7.88 13.83 15.07
C ALA A 154 6.74 13.23 14.22
N ALA A 155 5.88 12.39 14.83
CA ALA A 155 4.69 11.89 14.17
C ALA A 155 3.71 13.02 13.84
N ILE A 156 3.46 13.94 14.79
CA ILE A 156 2.60 15.12 14.58
C ILE A 156 3.11 15.97 13.42
N GLU A 157 4.41 16.26 13.37
CA GLU A 157 5.02 17.01 12.26
C GLU A 157 4.76 16.33 10.91
N SER A 158 4.84 14.99 10.88
CA SER A 158 4.57 14.22 9.66
C SER A 158 3.10 14.27 9.25
N TYR A 159 2.17 14.15 10.21
CA TYR A 159 0.74 14.29 9.94
C TYR A 159 0.39 15.71 9.49
N GLU A 160 1.01 16.74 10.07
CA GLU A 160 0.82 18.12 9.65
C GLU A 160 1.25 18.33 8.20
N LYS A 161 2.39 17.76 7.78
CA LYS A 161 2.78 17.76 6.36
C LYS A 161 1.81 17.01 5.47
N ALA A 162 1.30 15.86 5.90
CA ALA A 162 0.26 15.15 5.15
C ALA A 162 -1.02 15.99 4.99
N LEU A 163 -1.44 16.70 6.06
CA LEU A 163 -2.63 17.54 6.10
C LEU A 163 -2.48 18.87 5.37
N GLU A 164 -1.28 19.45 5.34
CA GLU A 164 -0.96 20.61 4.49
C GLU A 164 -1.14 20.28 2.99
N LEU A 165 -0.79 19.05 2.59
CA LEU A 165 -0.88 18.57 1.22
C LEU A 165 -2.28 18.06 0.87
N GLN A 166 -2.94 17.37 1.80
CA GLN A 166 -4.28 16.81 1.64
C GLN A 166 -5.09 17.02 2.94
N PRO A 167 -5.84 18.12 3.05
CA PRO A 167 -6.59 18.46 4.27
C PRO A 167 -7.73 17.49 4.63
N GLU A 168 -8.24 16.75 3.64
CA GLU A 168 -9.41 15.86 3.77
C GLU A 168 -9.07 14.43 4.25
N LEU A 169 -7.87 14.21 4.79
CA LEU A 169 -7.45 12.93 5.35
C LEU A 169 -7.93 12.76 6.80
N TYR A 170 -9.11 12.17 6.97
CA TYR A 170 -9.66 11.91 8.31
C TYR A 170 -8.72 11.00 9.14
N GLU A 171 -8.00 10.07 8.51
CA GLU A 171 -7.03 9.21 9.19
C GLU A 171 -5.86 10.02 9.76
N ALA A 172 -5.35 11.00 9.00
CA ALA A 172 -4.26 11.86 9.45
C ALA A 172 -4.68 12.74 10.64
N TRP A 173 -5.89 13.29 10.60
CA TRP A 173 -6.47 14.03 11.72
C TRP A 173 -6.64 13.15 12.96
N GLY A 174 -7.22 11.96 12.81
CA GLY A 174 -7.38 11.01 13.91
C GLY A 174 -6.04 10.59 14.52
N ASN A 175 -5.06 10.24 13.68
CA ASN A 175 -3.74 9.80 14.14
C ASN A 175 -2.94 10.95 14.79
N LYS A 176 -3.10 12.19 14.30
CA LYS A 176 -2.60 13.40 14.96
C LYS A 176 -3.24 13.56 16.33
N GLY A 177 -4.55 13.38 16.45
CA GLY A 177 -5.28 13.39 17.73
C GLY A 177 -4.73 12.37 18.73
N VAL A 178 -4.49 11.12 18.29
CA VAL A 178 -3.89 10.08 19.13
C VAL A 178 -2.47 10.45 19.59
N ALA A 179 -1.64 11.00 18.68
CA ALA A 179 -0.30 11.44 19.04
C ALA A 179 -0.31 12.62 20.05
N LEU A 180 -1.26 13.55 19.92
CA LEU A 180 -1.46 14.66 20.86
C LEU A 180 -1.99 14.18 22.23
N LEU A 181 -2.91 13.22 22.23
CA LEU A 181 -3.42 12.54 23.43
C LEU A 181 -2.26 11.89 24.21
N ASN A 182 -1.37 11.16 23.51
CA ASN A 182 -0.19 10.54 24.10
C ASN A 182 0.82 11.56 24.68
N LEU A 183 0.79 12.81 24.23
CA LEU A 183 1.59 13.92 24.76
C LEU A 183 0.88 14.69 25.89
N GLY A 184 -0.35 14.32 26.27
CA GLY A 184 -1.16 15.04 27.24
C GLY A 184 -1.72 16.37 26.73
N LYS A 185 -1.66 16.63 25.42
CA LYS A 185 -2.18 17.84 24.77
C LYS A 185 -3.66 17.68 24.46
N TYR A 186 -4.48 17.51 25.49
CA TYR A 186 -5.87 17.06 25.35
C TYR A 186 -6.75 18.01 24.53
N GLY A 187 -6.63 19.34 24.71
CA GLY A 187 -7.41 20.31 23.93
C GLY A 187 -7.08 20.28 22.44
N GLU A 188 -5.79 20.15 22.09
CA GLU A 188 -5.35 20.00 20.70
C GLU A 188 -5.79 18.65 20.11
N ALA A 189 -5.77 17.58 20.93
CA ALA A 189 -6.24 16.26 20.53
C ALA A 189 -7.74 16.28 20.18
N ILE A 190 -8.56 16.92 21.02
CA ILE A 190 -10.01 17.09 20.76
C ILE A 190 -10.24 17.82 19.44
N ALA A 191 -9.53 18.92 19.21
CA ALA A 191 -9.65 19.66 17.95
C ALA A 191 -9.29 18.79 16.73
N ALA A 192 -8.24 17.98 16.83
CA ALA A 192 -7.86 17.05 15.76
C ALA A 192 -8.91 15.95 15.54
N PHE A 193 -9.49 15.38 16.60
CA PHE A 193 -10.58 14.42 16.48
C PHE A 193 -11.85 15.07 15.90
N ASP A 194 -12.18 16.30 16.29
CA ASP A 194 -13.31 17.04 15.73
C ASP A 194 -13.16 17.23 14.22
N GLU A 195 -11.97 17.56 13.71
CA GLU A 195 -11.70 17.62 12.27
C GLU A 195 -11.84 16.25 11.59
N ALA A 196 -11.31 15.18 12.20
CA ALA A 196 -11.49 13.82 11.69
C ALA A 196 -12.99 13.44 11.59
N LEU A 197 -13.78 13.81 12.61
CA LEU A 197 -15.21 13.50 12.71
C LEU A 197 -16.08 14.37 11.79
N LYS A 198 -15.64 15.60 11.46
CA LYS A 198 -16.28 16.42 10.41
C LYS A 198 -16.16 15.75 9.04
N LEU A 199 -15.00 15.17 8.74
CA LEU A 199 -14.73 14.47 7.48
C LEU A 199 -15.36 13.08 7.45
N LYS A 200 -15.31 12.36 8.58
CA LYS A 200 -15.84 11.00 8.73
C LYS A 200 -16.56 10.85 10.07
N SER A 201 -17.86 11.16 10.07
CA SER A 201 -18.69 11.15 11.28
C SER A 201 -18.89 9.76 11.92
N ASP A 202 -18.70 8.69 11.16
CA ASP A 202 -18.77 7.29 11.59
C ASP A 202 -17.39 6.71 11.98
N TYR A 203 -16.39 7.55 12.25
CA TYR A 203 -15.08 7.10 12.69
C TYR A 203 -15.08 6.82 14.22
N HIS A 204 -15.49 5.62 14.60
CA HIS A 204 -15.71 5.27 16.01
C HIS A 204 -14.45 5.42 16.89
N GLU A 205 -13.26 5.12 16.38
CA GLU A 205 -12.00 5.28 17.11
C GLU A 205 -11.72 6.76 17.45
N ALA A 206 -12.11 7.70 16.57
CA ALA A 206 -11.98 9.12 16.87
C ALA A 206 -12.97 9.57 17.96
N TRP A 207 -14.20 9.04 17.96
CA TRP A 207 -15.16 9.29 19.04
C TRP A 207 -14.68 8.77 20.40
N ASP A 208 -14.14 7.55 20.45
CA ASP A 208 -13.60 6.97 21.69
C ASP A 208 -12.41 7.78 22.21
N ASN A 209 -11.43 8.08 21.36
CA ASN A 209 -10.26 8.85 21.78
C ASN A 209 -10.58 10.32 22.12
N ARG A 210 -11.59 10.91 21.48
CA ARG A 210 -12.13 12.22 21.87
C ARG A 210 -12.74 12.17 23.27
N GLY A 211 -13.51 11.12 23.59
CA GLY A 211 -14.06 10.89 24.92
C GLY A 211 -12.96 10.76 25.98
N LEU A 212 -11.87 10.04 25.67
CA LEU A 212 -10.70 9.95 26.54
C LEU A 212 -10.08 11.33 26.80
N ALA A 213 -9.83 12.12 25.75
CA ALA A 213 -9.26 13.46 25.90
C ALA A 213 -10.14 14.39 26.74
N LEU A 214 -11.46 14.36 26.53
CA LEU A 214 -12.44 15.13 27.31
C LEU A 214 -12.46 14.72 28.78
N ARG A 215 -12.41 13.42 29.06
CA ARG A 215 -12.35 12.89 30.42
C ARG A 215 -11.11 13.39 31.16
N GLU A 216 -9.95 13.40 30.50
CA GLU A 216 -8.70 13.90 31.10
C GLU A 216 -8.74 15.42 31.38
N LEU A 217 -9.58 16.18 30.66
CA LEU A 217 -9.87 17.59 30.95
C LEU A 217 -10.97 17.78 32.00
N GLY A 218 -11.60 16.71 32.49
CA GLY A 218 -12.71 16.77 33.44
C GLY A 218 -14.06 17.16 32.81
N GLN A 219 -14.17 17.14 31.48
CA GLN A 219 -15.42 17.37 30.73
C GLN A 219 -16.20 16.05 30.63
N ILE A 220 -16.76 15.64 31.78
CA ILE A 220 -17.29 14.28 32.00
C ILE A 220 -18.53 14.01 31.14
N GLU A 221 -19.43 14.98 31.02
CA GLU A 221 -20.66 14.85 30.24
C GLU A 221 -20.36 14.68 28.74
N GLU A 222 -19.52 15.55 28.18
CA GLU A 222 -19.13 15.49 26.76
C GLU A 222 -18.30 14.25 26.44
N ALA A 223 -17.53 13.75 27.42
CA ALA A 223 -16.82 12.48 27.29
C ALA A 223 -17.81 11.31 27.16
N ILE A 224 -18.84 11.25 28.01
CA ILE A 224 -19.88 10.22 27.94
C ILE A 224 -20.61 10.26 26.59
N GLU A 225 -20.98 11.45 26.12
CA GLU A 225 -21.60 11.61 24.79
C GLU A 225 -20.71 11.06 23.67
N SER A 226 -19.40 11.31 23.74
CA SER A 226 -18.45 10.81 22.76
C SER A 226 -18.36 9.28 22.78
N PHE A 227 -18.32 8.67 23.97
CA PHE A 227 -18.34 7.22 24.10
C PHE A 227 -19.67 6.60 23.63
N ASP A 228 -20.81 7.23 23.91
CA ASP A 228 -22.12 6.80 23.41
C ASP A 228 -22.14 6.78 21.88
N ARG A 229 -21.54 7.79 21.23
CA ARG A 229 -21.40 7.83 19.76
C ARG A 229 -20.52 6.69 19.26
N ALA A 230 -19.34 6.47 19.86
CA ALA A 230 -18.46 5.37 19.49
C ALA A 230 -19.18 4.01 19.59
N ILE A 231 -19.87 3.73 20.70
CA ILE A 231 -20.62 2.48 20.93
C ILE A 231 -21.78 2.35 19.94
N SER A 232 -22.48 3.44 19.62
CA SER A 232 -23.58 3.40 18.66
C SER A 232 -23.13 3.03 17.24
N ILE A 233 -21.92 3.42 16.87
CA ILE A 233 -21.32 3.14 15.56
C ILE A 233 -20.72 1.73 15.53
N ASN A 234 -19.99 1.35 16.58
CA ASN A 234 -19.40 0.02 16.73
C ASN A 234 -19.71 -0.59 18.12
N PRO A 235 -20.85 -1.30 18.25
CA PRO A 235 -21.26 -1.89 19.52
C PRO A 235 -20.34 -2.99 20.05
N ASP A 236 -19.53 -3.60 19.17
CA ASP A 236 -18.62 -4.69 19.52
C ASP A 236 -17.28 -4.17 20.09
N ASP A 237 -17.00 -2.86 19.99
CA ASP A 237 -15.82 -2.27 20.60
C ASP A 237 -15.97 -2.18 22.12
N ARG A 238 -15.34 -3.13 22.79
CA ARG A 238 -15.31 -3.21 24.26
C ARG A 238 -14.52 -2.06 24.91
N SER A 239 -13.67 -1.37 24.16
CA SER A 239 -12.82 -0.28 24.66
C SER A 239 -13.70 0.90 25.04
N ALA A 240 -14.53 1.37 24.11
CA ALA A 240 -15.46 2.48 24.34
C ALA A 240 -16.44 2.20 25.49
N LEU A 241 -16.98 0.98 25.58
CA LEU A 241 -17.84 0.58 26.70
C LEU A 241 -17.10 0.65 28.05
N LYS A 242 -15.86 0.16 28.10
CA LYS A 242 -15.05 0.21 29.31
C LYS A 242 -14.76 1.66 29.71
N HIS A 243 -14.34 2.50 28.76
CA HIS A 243 -14.07 3.91 29.01
C HIS A 243 -15.31 4.66 29.50
N GLN A 244 -16.48 4.37 28.93
CA GLN A 244 -17.75 4.95 29.38
C GLN A 244 -18.08 4.56 30.81
N VAL A 245 -17.99 3.27 31.15
CA VAL A 245 -18.29 2.77 32.51
C VAL A 245 -17.36 3.39 33.55
N GLU A 246 -16.07 3.54 33.23
CA GLU A 246 -15.10 4.23 34.09
C GLU A 246 -15.48 5.69 34.29
N THR A 247 -15.86 6.38 33.22
CA THR A 247 -16.26 7.80 33.25
C THR A 247 -17.55 8.01 34.05
N LEU A 248 -18.53 7.11 33.94
CA LEU A 248 -19.77 7.15 34.71
C LEU A 248 -19.52 7.00 36.23
N LYS A 249 -18.52 6.20 36.62
CA LYS A 249 -18.11 6.08 38.03
C LYS A 249 -17.50 7.39 38.54
N MET A 250 -16.70 8.07 37.72
CA MET A 250 -16.13 9.38 38.07
C MET A 250 -17.25 10.41 38.28
N ARG A 251 -18.24 10.45 37.38
CA ARG A 251 -19.43 11.32 37.52
C ARG A 251 -20.15 11.12 38.85
N GLY A 252 -20.36 9.87 39.25
CA GLY A 252 -21.04 9.53 40.52
C GLY A 252 -20.23 9.83 41.78
N SER A 253 -18.92 10.05 41.67
CA SER A 253 -18.05 10.43 42.80
C SER A 253 -17.91 11.93 43.02
N GLN A 254 -18.41 12.75 42.08
CA GLN A 254 -18.35 14.21 42.14
C GLN A 254 -19.65 14.87 42.68
N GLY A 255 -20.71 14.07 42.89
CA GLY A 255 -22.00 14.51 43.47
C GLY A 255 -22.21 13.98 44.87
#